data_AF-A0A6M1SZZ3-F1
#
_entry.id   AF-A0A6M1SZZ3-F1
#
_cell.length_a   1.000
_cell.length_b   1.000
_cell.length_c   1.000
_cell.angle_alpha   90.00
_cell.angle_beta   90.00
_cell.angle_gamma   90.00
#
_symmetry.space_group_name_H-M   'P 1'
#
loop_
_entity.id
_entity.type
_entity.pdbx_description
1 polymer ?
#
loop_
_entity_poly.entity_id
_entity_poly.type
_entity_poly.pdbx_seq_one_letter_code
_entity_poly.pdbx_strand_id
1 'polypeptide(L)' 'MNKMILPLVKVGGFVIAHNMNYPDPDYIDAITQNLELEIAFLFMQSGGMGITMKKR' A
#
# COMPACT_ATOMS: atom_id res chain seq x y z
N MET A 1 -11.08 -2.88 0.36
CA MET A 1 -10.10 -3.21 -0.71
C MET A 1 -9.08 -4.33 -0.35
N ASN A 2 -8.91 -4.74 0.91
CA ASN A 2 -7.67 -5.40 1.33
C ASN A 2 -7.60 -6.95 1.27
N LYS A 3 -8.73 -7.65 1.22
CA LYS A 3 -8.71 -9.13 1.35
C LYS A 3 -8.35 -9.89 0.07
N MET A 4 -8.55 -9.31 -1.11
CA MET A 4 -8.44 -10.06 -2.37
C MET A 4 -7.05 -10.00 -3.01
N ILE A 5 -6.25 -8.97 -2.75
CA ILE A 5 -4.99 -8.75 -3.48
C ILE A 5 -3.78 -9.33 -2.72
N LEU A 6 -3.72 -9.19 -1.40
CA LEU A 6 -2.58 -9.69 -0.60
C LEU A 6 -2.31 -11.21 -0.72
N PRO A 7 -3.31 -12.09 -0.87
CA PRO A 7 -3.06 -13.51 -1.15
C PRO A 7 -2.41 -13.77 -2.52
N LEU A 8 -2.62 -12.87 -3.49
CA LEU A 8 -2.09 -12.99 -4.86
C LEU A 8 -0.67 -12.41 -4.98
N VAL A 9 -0.23 -11.63 -4.00
CA VAL A 9 1.12 -11.07 -3.95
C VAL A 9 2.03 -12.03 -3.20
N LYS A 10 3.14 -12.43 -3.82
CA LYS A 10 4.17 -13.24 -3.17
C LYS A 10 4.89 -12.44 -2.09
N VAL A 11 5.53 -13.13 -1.14
CA VAL A 11 6.46 -12.51 -0.19
C VAL A 11 7.59 -11.80 -0.97
N GLY A 12 7.91 -10.57 -0.57
CA GLY A 12 8.81 -9.66 -1.28
C GLY A 12 8.19 -9.01 -2.53
N GLY A 13 6.92 -9.29 -2.83
CA GLY A 13 6.16 -8.64 -3.89
C GLY A 13 5.65 -7.26 -3.47
N PHE A 14 5.33 -6.44 -4.46
CA PHE A 14 4.92 -5.05 -4.26
C PHE A 14 3.52 -4.79 -4.81
N VAL A 15 2.80 -3.90 -4.11
CA VAL A 15 1.59 -3.23 -4.58
C VAL A 15 1.90 -1.75 -4.72
N ILE A 16 1.59 -1.18 -5.89
CA ILE A 16 1.78 0.24 -6.17
C ILE A 16 0.40 0.90 -6.26
N ALA A 17 0.18 1.91 -5.43
CA ALA A 17 -1.02 2.74 -5.46
C ALA A 17 -0.66 4.16 -5.90
N HIS A 18 -1.47 4.71 -6.81
CA HIS A 18 -1.38 6.10 -7.25
C HIS A 18 -2.45 6.97 -6.54
N ASN A 19 -2.38 8.29 -6.72
CA ASN A 19 -3.32 9.25 -6.11
C ASN A 19 -3.25 9.27 -4.56
N MET A 20 -2.08 9.02 -4.00
CA MET A 20 -1.90 8.95 -2.54
C MET A 20 -1.86 10.33 -1.86
N ASN A 21 -1.89 11.42 -2.64
CA ASN A 21 -2.12 12.76 -2.11
C ASN A 21 -3.57 12.95 -1.59
N TYR A 22 -4.51 12.15 -2.10
CA TYR A 22 -5.90 12.04 -1.65
C TYR A 22 -6.29 10.55 -1.59
N PRO A 23 -5.75 9.82 -0.59
CA PRO A 23 -5.96 8.39 -0.51
C PRO A 23 -7.34 8.08 0.07
N ASP A 24 -7.86 6.90 -0.28
CA ASP A 24 -9.01 6.31 0.42
C ASP A 24 -8.60 5.98 1.87
N PRO A 25 -9.30 6.50 2.90
CA PRO A 25 -9.00 6.21 4.31
C PRO A 25 -8.98 4.71 4.61
N ASP A 26 -9.91 3.94 4.04
CA ASP A 26 -10.00 2.49 4.26
C ASP A 26 -8.78 1.76 3.70
N TYR A 27 -8.15 2.31 2.65
CA TYR A 27 -6.91 1.79 2.08
C TYR A 27 -5.70 2.12 2.97
N ILE A 28 -5.64 3.34 3.51
CA ILE A 28 -4.55 3.74 4.41
C ILE A 28 -4.55 2.88 5.67
N ASP A 29 -5.70 2.68 6.30
CA ASP A 29 -5.80 1.82 7.49
C ASP A 29 -5.37 0.40 7.17
N ALA A 30 -5.84 -0.12 6.05
CA ALA A 30 -5.50 -1.44 5.53
C ALA A 30 -3.99 -1.70 5.39
N ILE A 31 -3.23 -0.72 4.90
CA ILE A 31 -1.80 -0.88 4.60
C ILE A 31 -0.89 -0.42 5.74
N THR A 32 -1.37 0.44 6.65
CA THR A 32 -0.58 0.96 7.78
C THR A 32 -0.75 0.17 9.07
N GLN A 33 -1.90 -0.48 9.28
CA GLN A 33 -2.16 -1.28 10.49
C GLN A 33 -1.68 -2.73 10.38
N ASN A 34 -1.31 -3.18 9.18
CA ASN A 34 -0.85 -4.55 8.95
C ASN A 34 0.66 -4.68 9.15
N LEU A 35 1.08 -5.36 10.22
CA LEU A 35 2.49 -5.61 10.55
C LEU A 35 3.23 -6.51 9.54
N GLU A 36 2.53 -7.21 8.66
CA GLU A 36 3.11 -8.00 7.58
C GLU A 36 3.47 -7.17 6.36
N LEU A 37 3.10 -5.88 6.33
CA LEU A 37 3.39 -4.97 5.23
C LEU A 37 4.48 -3.96 5.62
N GLU A 38 5.18 -3.46 4.62
CA GLU A 38 6.08 -2.32 4.71
C GLU A 38 5.68 -1.32 3.64
N ILE A 39 5.66 -0.03 3.97
CA ILE A 39 5.14 0.99 3.06
C ILE A 39 6.04 2.22 3.00
N ALA A 40 6.20 2.76 1.79
CA ALA A 40 6.79 4.05 1.53
C ALA A 40 5.80 4.93 0.75
N PHE A 41 5.73 6.21 1.13
CA PHE A 41 4.97 7.24 0.42
C PHE A 41 5.92 8.17 -0.31
N LEU A 42 5.72 8.33 -1.62
CA LEU A 42 6.57 9.10 -2.51
C LEU A 42 5.75 10.15 -3.24
N PHE A 43 6.41 11.22 -3.69
CA PHE A 43 5.82 12.26 -4.54
C PHE A 43 4.50 12.85 -4.02
N MET A 44 4.33 12.95 -2.70
CA MET A 44 3.07 13.36 -2.05
C MET A 44 2.64 14.80 -2.37
N GLN A 45 3.57 15.65 -2.79
CA GLN A 45 3.27 17.02 -3.24
C GLN A 45 2.70 17.08 -4.67
N SER A 46 2.79 15.99 -5.45
CA SER A 46 2.15 15.88 -6.76
C SER A 46 0.94 14.94 -6.67
N GLY A 47 0.87 13.88 -7.47
CA GLY A 47 -0.21 12.88 -7.41
C GLY A 47 -0.07 11.89 -6.25
N GLY A 48 1.11 11.79 -5.62
CA GLY A 48 1.34 10.82 -4.55
C GLY A 48 1.37 9.36 -5.04
N MET A 49 2.33 8.60 -4.54
CA MET A 49 2.48 7.17 -4.80
C MET A 49 2.77 6.42 -3.51
N GLY A 50 2.10 5.29 -3.31
CA GLY A 50 2.32 4.38 -2.20
C GLY A 50 2.93 3.10 -2.73
N ILE A 51 4.09 2.72 -2.20
CA ILE A 51 4.74 1.46 -2.51
C ILE A 51 4.63 0.59 -1.27
N THR A 52 3.86 -0.50 -1.37
CA THR A 52 3.64 -1.45 -0.27
C THR A 52 4.29 -2.79 -0.60
N MET A 53 5.17 -3.27 0.27
CA MET A 53 5.82 -4.58 0.17
C MET A 53 5.20 -5.57 1.14
N LYS A 54 4.94 -6.79 0.67
CA LYS A 54 4.56 -7.92 1.54
C LYS A 54 5.81 -8.55 2.15
N LYS A 55 6.00 -8.41 3.47
CA LYS A 55 7.17 -8.94 4.17
C LYS A 55 7.10 -10.44 4.46
N ARG A 56 5.90 -10.98 4.68
CA ARG A 56 5.66 -12.34 5.16
C ARG A 56 4.52 -13.01 4.42
#